data_AF-A0A2T6K110-F1
#
_entry.id   AF-A0A2T6K110-F1
#
_cell.length_a   1.000
_cell.length_b   1.000
_cell.length_c   1.000
_cell.angle_alpha   90.00
_cell.angle_beta   90.00
_cell.angle_gamma   90.00
#
_symmetry.space_group_name_H-M   'P 1'
#
loop_
_entity.id
_entity.type
_entity.pdbx_description
1 polymer ?
#
loop_
_entity_poly.entity_id
_entity_poly.type
_entity_poly.pdbx_seq_one_letter_code
_entity_poly.pdbx_strand_id
1 'polypeptide(L)' 'IESVQKQYESDIFGFGEAIHRSNPKEWKKIKEQWDKGGFSELTANVKVDVKLQHTGTVGNSFLEDVKETK' A
#
# COMPACT_ATOMS: atom_id res chain seq x y z
N ILE A 1 -2.77 3.99 1.87
CA ILE A 1 -1.66 4.39 2.79
C ILE A 1 -2.12 5.52 3.69
N GLU A 2 -2.72 6.59 3.14
CA GLU A 2 -3.19 7.75 3.91
C GLU A 2 -4.07 7.42 5.12
N SER A 3 -5.11 6.58 4.97
CA SER A 3 -5.98 6.20 6.12
C SER A 3 -5.18 5.54 7.24
N VAL A 4 -4.21 4.69 6.89
CA VAL A 4 -3.36 3.99 7.85
C VAL A 4 -2.42 4.95 8.58
N GLN A 5 -1.89 5.96 7.88
CA GLN A 5 -1.06 7.01 8.47
C GLN A 5 -1.85 8.00 9.33
N LYS A 6 -3.00 8.48 8.86
CA LYS A 6 -3.71 9.61 9.50
C LYS A 6 -4.78 9.21 10.49
N GLN A 7 -5.43 8.06 10.28
CA GLN A 7 -6.54 7.62 11.14
C GLN A 7 -6.08 6.61 12.18
N TYR A 8 -5.14 5.74 11.81
CA TYR A 8 -4.69 4.66 12.68
C TYR A 8 -3.29 4.88 13.25
N GLU A 9 -2.52 5.81 12.66
CA GLU A 9 -1.13 6.11 13.04
C GLU A 9 -0.28 4.84 13.18
N SER A 10 -0.57 3.80 12.38
CA SER A 10 -0.02 2.46 12.58
C SER A 10 0.78 2.01 11.38
N ASP A 11 2.08 1.80 11.56
CA ASP A 11 2.98 1.38 10.49
C ASP A 11 2.86 -0.11 10.15
N ILE A 12 1.75 -0.51 9.53
CA ILE A 12 1.52 -1.89 9.10
C ILE A 12 2.39 -2.32 7.90
N PHE A 13 3.06 -1.35 7.26
CA PHE A 13 3.89 -1.58 6.08
C PHE A 13 5.36 -1.84 6.44
N GLY A 14 5.78 -1.50 7.67
CA GLY A 14 7.11 -1.78 8.20
C GLY A 14 8.18 -0.77 7.78
N PHE A 15 7.81 0.49 7.58
CA PHE A 15 8.76 1.55 7.25
C PHE A 15 9.77 1.80 8.39
N GLY A 16 9.32 1.80 9.64
CA GLY A 16 10.17 1.96 10.82
C GLY A 16 11.20 0.85 10.93
N GLU A 17 10.80 -0.40 10.66
CA GLU A 17 11.72 -1.53 10.60
C GLU A 17 12.72 -1.43 9.46
N ALA A 18 12.32 -0.91 8.29
CA ALA A 18 13.25 -0.64 7.20
C ALA A 18 14.30 0.42 7.58
N ILE A 19 13.90 1.48 8.29
CA ILE A 19 14.81 2.49 8.83
C ILE A 19 15.71 1.90 9.91
N HIS A 20 15.18 1.07 10.80
CA HIS A 20 15.96 0.41 11.84
C HIS A 20 17.08 -0.47 11.25
N ARG A 21 16.76 -1.26 10.22
CA ARG A 21 17.76 -2.11 9.53
C ARG A 21 18.82 -1.31 8.77
N SER A 22 18.43 -0.21 8.13
CA SER A 22 19.35 0.59 7.30
C SER A 22 20.16 1.61 8.12
N ASN A 23 19.53 2.26 9.10
CA ASN A 23 20.06 3.38 9.87
C ASN A 23 19.71 3.26 11.37
N PRO A 24 20.27 2.27 12.08
CA PRO A 24 19.93 2.01 13.49
C PRO A 24 20.24 3.16 14.44
N LYS A 25 21.24 4.00 14.13
CA LYS A 25 21.56 5.20 14.92
C LYS A 25 20.46 6.25 14.83
N GLU A 26 19.89 6.43 13.65
CA GLU A 26 18.81 7.41 13.44
C GLU A 26 17.50 6.89 14.00
N TRP A 27 17.23 5.59 13.82
CA TRP A 27 16.08 4.92 14.44
C TRP A 27 16.02 5.13 15.95
N LYS A 28 17.15 5.05 16.66
CA LYS A 28 17.21 5.30 18.11
C LYS A 28 16.72 6.68 18.52
N LYS A 29 16.84 7.70 17.66
CA LYS A 29 16.39 9.07 17.93
C LYS A 29 14.90 9.26 17.69
N ILE A 30 14.35 8.58 16.69
CA ILE A 30 12.98 8.82 16.21
C ILE A 30 11.96 7.78 16.70
N LYS A 31 12.40 6.60 17.16
CA LYS A 31 11.53 5.47 17.52
C LYS A 31 10.42 5.81 18.52
N GLU A 32 10.66 6.75 19.45
CA GLU A 32 9.70 7.11 20.50
C GLU A 32 8.53 7.95 19.96
N GLN A 33 8.75 8.64 18.84
CA GLN A 33 7.75 9.48 18.17
C GLN A 33 7.41 8.95 16.78
N TRP A 34 7.76 7.70 16.49
CA TRP A 34 7.64 7.13 15.15
C TRP A 34 6.19 7.16 14.67
N ASP A 35 5.26 6.59 15.44
CA ASP A 35 3.87 6.48 15.01
C ASP A 35 3.19 7.85 14.84
N LYS A 36 3.30 8.71 15.85
CA LYS A 36 2.61 10.02 15.92
C LYS A 36 3.19 11.10 15.02
N GLY A 37 4.50 11.07 14.77
CA GLY A 37 5.20 12.11 14.01
C GLY A 37 5.84 11.55 12.76
N GLY A 38 6.80 10.64 12.93
CA GLY A 38 7.61 10.12 11.83
C GLY A 38 6.79 9.48 10.70
N PHE A 39 5.99 8.46 11.02
CA PHE A 39 5.15 7.72 10.09
C PHE A 39 3.93 8.53 9.64
N SER A 40 3.26 9.22 10.57
CA SER A 40 2.06 10.03 10.28
C SER A 40 2.35 11.18 9.31
N GLU A 41 3.57 11.73 9.30
CA GLU A 41 3.99 12.82 8.40
C GLU A 41 4.82 12.34 7.20
N LEU A 42 5.11 11.04 7.10
CA LEU A 42 5.95 10.48 6.05
C LEU A 42 5.31 10.67 4.66
N THR A 43 6.02 11.34 3.76
CA THR A 43 5.65 11.40 2.34
C THR A 43 6.00 10.09 1.63
N ALA A 44 5.00 9.27 1.32
CA ALA A 44 5.17 8.04 0.55
C ALA A 44 5.04 8.31 -0.96
N ASN A 45 6.10 8.06 -1.73
CA ASN A 45 6.04 8.07 -3.19
C ASN A 45 5.83 6.65 -3.71
N VAL A 46 4.67 6.39 -4.34
CA VAL A 46 4.33 5.08 -4.88
C VAL A 46 4.56 5.09 -6.39
N LYS A 47 5.54 4.29 -6.83
CA LYS A 47 5.75 4.02 -8.25
C LYS A 47 5.15 2.67 -8.60
N VAL A 48 4.17 2.67 -9.50
CA VAL A 48 3.58 1.45 -10.04
C VAL A 48 4.16 1.19 -11.42
N ASP A 49 4.73 0.01 -11.61
CA ASP A 49 5.16 -0.49 -12.92
C ASP A 49 4.29 -1.72 -13.26
N VAL A 50 3.49 -1.60 -14.32
CA VAL A 50 2.56 -2.65 -14.74
C VAL A 50 3.03 -3.22 -16.06
N LYS A 51 3.35 -4.53 -16.06
CA LYS A 51 3.61 -5.29 -17.26
C LYS A 51 2.44 -6.23 -17.55
N LEU A 52 1.63 -5.88 -18.54
CA LEU A 52 0.56 -6.78 -19.00
C LEU A 52 1.19 -7.89 -19.84
N GLN A 53 1.23 -9.11 -19.29
CA GLN A 53 1.79 -10.26 -19.99
C GLN A 53 0.81 -10.85 -21.02
N HIS A 54 -0.49 -10.79 -20.72
CA HIS A 54 -1.56 -11.25 -21.61
C HIS A 54 -2.79 -10.37 -21.39
N THR A 55 -3.47 -10.00 -22.48
CA THR A 55 -4.83 -9.45 -22.41
C THR A 55 -5.81 -10.62 -22.54
N GLY A 56 -6.50 -10.98 -21.47
CA GLY A 56 -7.67 -11.85 -21.57
C GLY A 56 -8.87 -11.02 -22.02
N THR A 57 -9.63 -11.49 -23.00
CA THR A 57 -10.94 -10.92 -23.30
C THR A 57 -11.92 -11.42 -22.24
N VAL A 58 -12.54 -10.51 -21.50
CA VAL A 58 -13.78 -10.85 -20.79
C VAL A 58 -14.85 -10.93 -21.87
N GLY A 59 -15.00 -12.10 -22.48
CA GLY A 59 -16.18 -12.36 -23.32
C GLY A 59 -17.43 -12.18 -22.46
N ASN A 60 -18.51 -11.69 -23.07
CA ASN A 60 -19.81 -11.48 -22.42
C ASN A 60 -20.10 -12.61 -21.43
N SER A 61 -20.62 -12.24 -20.26
CA SER A 61 -20.91 -13.22 -19.23
C SER A 61 -21.91 -14.22 -19.81
N PHE A 62 -21.72 -15.52 -19.58
CA PHE A 62 -22.74 -16.53 -19.93
C PHE A 62 -24.14 -16.16 -19.39
N LEU A 63 -24.20 -15.38 -18.30
CA LEU A 63 -25.43 -14.85 -17.74
C LEU A 63 -26.16 -13.84 -18.66
N GLU A 64 -25.44 -13.16 -19.56
CA GLU A 64 -26.03 -12.29 -20.58
C GLU A 64 -26.68 -13.13 -21.69
N ASP A 65 -25.98 -14.14 -22.21
CA ASP A 65 -26.52 -15.07 -23.22
C ASP A 65 -27.79 -15.79 -22.73
N VAL A 66 -27.82 -16.20 -21.46
CA VAL A 66 -28.97 -16.87 -20.84
C VAL A 66 -30.17 -15.92 -20.66
N LYS A 67 -29.95 -14.60 -20.54
CA LYS A 67 -31.04 -13.62 -20.48
C LYS A 67 -31.64 -13.34 -21.85
N GLU A 68 -30.82 -13.34 -22.91
CA GLU A 68 -31.30 -13.11 -24.28
C GLU A 68 -32.10 -14.30 -24.85
N THR A 69 -31.92 -15.50 -24.30
CA THR A 69 -32.64 -16.70 -24.75
C THR A 69 -34.02 -16.88 -24.09
N LYS A 70 -34.56 -15.85 -23.42
CA LYS A 70 -35.89 -15.87 -22.78
C LYS A 70 -36.87 -14.88 -23.39
#